data_AF-A0AA35R918-F1
#
_entry.id   AF-A0AA35R918-F1
#
_cell.length_a   1.000
_cell.length_b   1.000
_cell.length_c   1.000
_cell.angle_alpha   90.00
_cell.angle_beta   90.00
_cell.angle_gamma   90.00
#
_symmetry.space_group_name_H-M   'P 1'
#
loop_
_entity.id
_entity.type
_entity.pdbx_description
1 polymer ?
#
loop_
_entity_poly.entity_id
_entity_poly.type
_entity_poly.pdbx_seq_one_letter_code
_entity_poly.pdbx_strand_id
1 'polypeptide(L)'
;MASAQAVSHAQRVTRLYRHSLKNSLSWCIDRVTWREEALRIRVRFDANKHVQDRRLAVALVQQGEEELQNKKHPDPYLDPKAPDGTLWERNPPLPKEILQMTPDEQEWYKEYVKYYNSPTATVPVWDDPAVSPYPKFVWTPTGGWYCNPPNWRKNTGLAMFFVLVSSGVVWYISAQLERRPVPPYRFIPSQLWCKYAAVDDPRLRSSHEPEMATHNPSPSISVPNKWPREYERVPELEEVDRNDFVAYTKAKHQRVRDRAVHREELKILQERLSDCVKREEVNHQQRCRSQSKAYWNSFRKYRSQGWLASH
;
A
#
# COMPACT_ATOMS: atom_id res chain seq x y z
N MET A 1 -24.67 -38.49 -6.02
CA MET A 1 -23.31 -38.17 -6.50
C MET A 1 -23.45 -37.39 -7.80
N ALA A 2 -23.05 -36.11 -7.84
CA ALA A 2 -23.11 -35.34 -9.07
C ALA A 2 -22.15 -35.96 -10.10
N SER A 3 -22.65 -36.35 -11.27
CA SER A 3 -21.84 -36.84 -12.38
C SER A 3 -20.84 -35.75 -12.78
N ALA A 4 -19.55 -36.09 -12.87
CA ALA A 4 -18.53 -35.17 -13.36
C ALA A 4 -18.86 -34.78 -14.82
N GLN A 5 -19.36 -33.55 -15.01
CA GLN A 5 -19.61 -33.02 -16.34
C GLN A 5 -18.29 -32.89 -17.10
N ALA A 6 -18.27 -33.36 -18.35
CA ALA A 6 -17.11 -33.19 -19.22
C ALA A 6 -16.80 -31.70 -19.42
N VAL A 7 -15.53 -31.33 -19.23
CA VAL A 7 -15.06 -29.94 -19.35
C VAL A 7 -15.16 -29.50 -20.81
N SER A 8 -15.84 -28.38 -21.07
CA SER A 8 -15.97 -27.87 -22.43
C SER A 8 -14.62 -27.37 -22.96
N HIS A 9 -14.45 -27.32 -24.28
CA HIS A 9 -13.20 -26.83 -24.88
C HIS A 9 -12.87 -25.40 -24.43
N ALA A 10 -13.86 -24.50 -24.38
CA ALA A 10 -13.69 -23.13 -23.89
C ALA A 10 -13.25 -23.09 -22.42
N GLN A 11 -13.80 -23.97 -21.57
CA GLN A 11 -13.36 -24.11 -20.18
C GLN A 11 -11.93 -24.62 -20.08
N ARG A 12 -11.55 -25.61 -20.91
CA ARG A 12 -10.19 -26.17 -20.98
C ARG A 12 -9.17 -25.09 -21.36
N VAL A 13 -9.46 -24.31 -22.42
CA VAL A 13 -8.63 -23.15 -22.84
C VAL A 13 -8.51 -22.12 -21.72
N THR A 14 -9.63 -21.77 -21.07
CA THR A 14 -9.64 -20.77 -20.00
C THR A 14 -8.83 -21.23 -18.78
N ARG A 15 -8.92 -22.53 -18.44
CA ARG A 15 -8.11 -23.13 -17.37
C ARG A 15 -6.63 -23.10 -17.73
N LEU A 16 -6.27 -23.54 -18.94
CA LEU A 16 -4.89 -23.51 -19.42
C LEU A 16 -4.31 -22.09 -19.34
N TYR A 17 -5.03 -21.08 -19.84
CA TYR A 17 -4.61 -19.68 -19.78
C TYR A 17 -4.43 -19.16 -18.33
N ARG A 18 -5.34 -19.52 -17.43
CA ARG A 18 -5.22 -19.16 -16.01
C ARG A 18 -4.01 -19.83 -15.35
N HIS A 19 -3.79 -21.10 -15.64
CA HIS A 19 -2.66 -21.84 -15.09
C HIS A 19 -1.33 -21.34 -15.66
N SER A 20 -1.25 -20.98 -16.94
CA SER A 20 -0.04 -20.40 -17.52
C SER A 20 0.34 -19.06 -16.89
N LEU A 21 -0.64 -18.18 -16.63
CA LEU A 21 -0.40 -16.91 -15.95
C LEU A 21 0.05 -17.10 -14.49
N LYS A 22 -0.59 -18.01 -13.76
CA LYS A 22 -0.20 -18.34 -12.37
C LYS A 22 1.19 -18.95 -12.32
N ASN A 23 1.50 -19.88 -13.22
CA ASN A 23 2.82 -20.50 -13.30
C ASN A 23 3.91 -19.47 -13.62
N SER A 24 3.67 -18.58 -14.60
CA SER A 24 4.58 -17.46 -14.90
C SER A 24 4.76 -16.54 -13.69
N LEU A 25 3.71 -16.29 -12.91
CA LEU A 25 3.82 -15.51 -11.68
C LEU A 25 4.67 -16.19 -10.60
N SER A 26 4.63 -17.51 -10.49
CA SER A 26 5.49 -18.25 -9.55
C SER A 26 6.97 -18.16 -9.93
N TRP A 27 7.30 -18.09 -11.22
CA TRP A 27 8.68 -17.90 -11.69
C TRP A 27 9.17 -16.44 -11.57
N CYS A 28 8.29 -15.46 -11.83
CA CYS A 28 8.67 -14.05 -11.83
C CYS A 28 8.43 -13.40 -10.46
N ILE A 29 9.51 -13.03 -9.77
CA ILE A 29 9.43 -12.34 -8.47
C ILE A 29 8.85 -10.92 -8.63
N ASP A 30 9.27 -10.17 -9.66
CA ASP A 30 8.85 -8.78 -9.89
C ASP A 30 7.60 -8.65 -10.79
N ARG A 31 6.77 -7.65 -10.47
CA ARG A 31 5.50 -7.37 -11.17
C ARG A 31 5.68 -6.72 -12.53
N VAL A 32 6.77 -5.99 -12.78
CA VAL A 32 7.01 -5.38 -14.10
C VAL A 32 7.37 -6.49 -15.09
N THR A 33 8.35 -7.32 -14.74
CA THR A 33 8.75 -8.49 -15.53
C THR A 33 7.58 -9.45 -15.77
N TRP A 34 6.80 -9.76 -14.72
CA TRP A 34 5.63 -10.62 -14.88
C TRP A 34 4.60 -10.05 -15.86
N ARG A 35 4.39 -8.73 -15.90
CA ARG A 35 3.43 -8.12 -16.85
C ARG A 35 3.87 -8.28 -18.28
N GLU A 36 5.16 -8.17 -18.57
CA GLU A 36 5.70 -8.40 -19.92
C GLU A 36 5.46 -9.85 -20.36
N GLU A 37 5.76 -10.83 -19.49
CA GLU A 37 5.49 -12.24 -19.75
C GLU A 37 4.00 -12.54 -19.90
N ALA A 38 3.15 -11.96 -19.06
CA ALA A 38 1.69 -12.11 -19.16
C ALA A 38 1.16 -11.59 -20.50
N LEU A 39 1.70 -10.47 -21.01
CA LEU A 39 1.34 -9.94 -22.32
C LEU A 39 1.82 -10.87 -23.44
N ARG A 40 3.03 -11.43 -23.36
CA ARG A 40 3.53 -12.43 -24.32
C ARG A 40 2.62 -13.65 -24.39
N ILE A 41 2.20 -14.18 -23.23
CA ILE A 41 1.23 -15.27 -23.15
C ILE A 41 -0.09 -14.84 -23.81
N ARG A 42 -0.61 -13.66 -23.50
CA ARG A 42 -1.87 -13.18 -24.07
C ARG A 42 -1.82 -13.09 -25.59
N VAL A 43 -0.77 -12.53 -26.17
CA VAL A 43 -0.58 -12.42 -27.62
C VAL A 43 -0.60 -13.80 -28.28
N ARG A 44 0.04 -14.82 -27.69
CA ARG A 44 0.02 -16.20 -28.21
C ARG A 44 -1.39 -16.80 -28.24
N PHE A 45 -2.20 -16.56 -27.21
CA PHE A 45 -3.59 -17.05 -27.17
C PHE A 45 -4.47 -16.29 -28.16
N ASP A 46 -4.34 -14.97 -28.26
CA ASP A 46 -5.14 -14.15 -29.17
C ASP A 46 -4.83 -14.49 -30.64
N ALA A 47 -3.57 -14.81 -30.98
CA ALA A 47 -3.19 -15.26 -32.32
C ALA A 47 -3.93 -16.55 -32.78
N ASN A 48 -4.33 -17.42 -31.84
CA ASN A 48 -5.00 -18.69 -32.12
C ASN A 48 -6.51 -18.68 -31.80
N LYS A 49 -7.07 -17.50 -31.51
CA LYS A 49 -8.46 -17.35 -31.06
C LYS A 49 -9.50 -17.71 -32.13
N HIS A 50 -9.17 -17.49 -33.40
CA HIS A 50 -10.10 -17.61 -34.54
C HIS A 50 -9.91 -18.88 -35.37
N VAL A 51 -9.26 -19.90 -34.80
CA VAL A 51 -9.11 -21.22 -35.46
C VAL A 51 -10.48 -21.90 -35.57
N GLN A 52 -10.90 -22.19 -36.80
CA GLN A 52 -12.19 -22.84 -37.09
C GLN A 52 -12.11 -24.37 -37.01
N ASP A 53 -10.96 -24.96 -37.34
CA ASP A 53 -10.79 -26.40 -37.28
C ASP A 53 -10.68 -26.88 -35.82
N ARG A 54 -11.70 -27.63 -35.39
CA ARG A 54 -11.79 -28.19 -34.04
C ARG A 54 -10.64 -29.14 -33.73
N ARG A 55 -10.17 -29.92 -34.69
CA ARG A 55 -9.07 -30.89 -34.44
C ARG A 55 -7.78 -30.15 -34.13
N LEU A 56 -7.49 -29.12 -34.93
CA LEU A 56 -6.34 -28.25 -34.74
C LEU A 56 -6.44 -27.50 -33.40
N ALA A 57 -7.62 -26.97 -33.05
CA ALA A 57 -7.82 -26.31 -31.76
C ALA A 57 -7.56 -27.23 -30.55
N VAL A 58 -7.99 -28.50 -30.62
CA VAL A 58 -7.68 -29.48 -29.55
C VAL A 58 -6.19 -29.78 -29.49
N ALA A 59 -5.53 -29.96 -30.64
CA ALA A 59 -4.10 -30.23 -30.70
C ALA A 59 -3.27 -29.07 -30.11
N LEU A 60 -3.61 -27.82 -30.44
CA LEU A 60 -2.95 -26.64 -29.88
C LEU A 60 -3.09 -26.54 -28.36
N VAL A 61 -4.29 -26.84 -27.83
CA VAL A 61 -4.50 -26.86 -26.38
C VAL A 61 -3.69 -27.96 -25.71
N GLN A 62 -3.63 -29.14 -26.31
CA GLN A 62 -2.84 -30.25 -25.80
C GLN A 62 -1.35 -29.91 -25.78
N GLN A 63 -0.83 -29.33 -26.86
CA GLN A 63 0.55 -28.84 -26.92
C GLN A 63 0.83 -27.78 -25.84
N GLY A 64 -0.12 -26.87 -25.59
CA GLY A 64 0.01 -25.86 -24.55
C GLY A 64 -0.01 -26.46 -23.13
N GLU A 65 -0.81 -27.50 -22.89
CA GLU A 65 -0.82 -28.25 -21.62
C GLU A 65 0.49 -29.01 -21.40
N GLU A 66 1.05 -29.63 -22.44
CA GLU A 66 2.37 -30.28 -22.40
C GLU A 66 3.48 -29.28 -22.10
N GLU A 67 3.49 -28.11 -22.78
CA GLU A 67 4.45 -27.04 -22.51
C GLU A 67 4.35 -26.55 -21.06
N LEU A 68 3.12 -26.34 -20.56
CA LEU A 68 2.89 -25.90 -19.19
C LEU A 68 3.38 -26.94 -18.18
N GLN A 69 3.14 -28.22 -18.43
CA GLN A 69 3.57 -29.31 -17.56
C GLN A 69 5.10 -29.39 -17.50
N ASN A 70 5.78 -29.23 -18.64
CA ASN A 70 7.24 -29.23 -18.72
C ASN A 70 7.88 -28.03 -18.01
N LYS A 71 7.21 -26.87 -18.00
CA LYS A 71 7.71 -25.61 -17.41
C LYS A 71 7.07 -25.28 -16.06
N LYS A 72 6.47 -26.27 -15.39
CA LYS A 72 5.78 -26.05 -14.13
C LYS A 72 6.80 -25.71 -13.03
N HIS A 73 6.56 -24.65 -12.28
CA HIS A 73 7.42 -24.30 -11.14
C HIS A 73 7.42 -25.44 -10.11
N PRO A 74 8.58 -25.86 -9.56
CA PRO A 74 8.66 -26.96 -8.61
C PRO A 74 7.87 -26.69 -7.32
N ASP A 75 7.84 -25.44 -6.86
CA ASP A 75 7.12 -24.99 -5.67
C ASP A 75 6.24 -23.76 -5.97
N PRO A 76 5.06 -23.92 -6.58
CA PRO A 76 4.25 -22.79 -7.04
C PRO A 76 3.66 -22.01 -5.86
N TYR A 77 3.47 -20.69 -6.03
CA TYR A 77 2.76 -19.90 -5.03
C TYR A 77 1.32 -20.38 -4.84
N LEU A 78 0.99 -20.75 -3.61
CA LEU A 78 -0.36 -21.10 -3.15
C LEU A 78 -0.90 -19.99 -2.27
N ASP A 79 -2.21 -19.74 -2.37
CA ASP A 79 -2.87 -18.88 -1.39
C ASP A 79 -2.78 -19.57 -0.02
N PRO A 80 -2.44 -18.84 1.07
CA PRO A 80 -2.28 -19.45 2.37
C PRO A 80 -3.49 -20.29 2.82
N LYS A 81 -4.71 -19.90 2.44
CA LYS A 81 -5.95 -20.58 2.84
C LYS A 81 -6.47 -21.57 1.80
N ALA A 82 -5.82 -21.70 0.64
CA ALA A 82 -6.16 -22.72 -0.34
C ALA A 82 -5.69 -24.10 0.15
N PRO A 83 -6.24 -25.20 -0.42
CA PRO A 83 -5.67 -26.53 -0.21
C PRO A 83 -4.16 -26.53 -0.44
N ASP A 84 -3.43 -27.23 0.43
CA ASP A 84 -1.96 -27.30 0.47
C ASP A 84 -1.24 -25.96 0.76
N GLY A 85 -1.99 -24.91 1.14
CA GLY A 85 -1.44 -23.64 1.60
C GLY A 85 -0.95 -23.68 3.06
N THR A 86 -0.15 -22.69 3.46
CA THR A 86 0.46 -22.64 4.80
C THR A 86 -0.52 -22.42 5.97
N LEU A 87 -1.74 -21.97 5.69
CA LEU A 87 -2.85 -21.80 6.64
C LEU A 87 -4.01 -22.76 6.35
N TRP A 88 -3.83 -23.72 5.43
CA TRP A 88 -4.82 -24.75 5.17
C TRP A 88 -5.07 -25.58 6.41
N GLU A 89 -6.34 -25.83 6.74
CA GLU A 89 -6.76 -26.65 7.89
C GLU A 89 -6.13 -26.27 9.24
N ARG A 90 -5.62 -25.04 9.39
CA ARG A 90 -5.07 -24.58 10.66
C ARG A 90 -6.17 -24.40 11.72
N ASN A 91 -7.33 -23.88 11.30
CA ASN A 91 -8.49 -23.63 12.14
C ASN A 91 -9.78 -24.14 11.44
N PRO A 92 -9.99 -25.47 11.32
CA PRO A 92 -11.25 -25.99 10.81
C PRO A 92 -12.37 -25.62 11.79
N PRO A 93 -13.57 -25.23 11.30
CA PRO A 93 -14.69 -25.02 12.19
C PRO A 93 -15.04 -26.34 12.90
N LEU A 94 -15.33 -26.26 14.19
CA LEU A 94 -15.81 -27.43 14.94
C LEU A 94 -17.09 -27.98 14.29
N PRO A 95 -17.29 -29.31 14.32
CA PRO A 95 -18.53 -29.92 13.88
C PRO A 95 -19.72 -29.35 14.68
N LYS A 96 -20.85 -29.14 14.01
CA LYS A 96 -22.01 -28.44 14.59
C LYS A 96 -22.60 -29.19 15.80
N GLU A 97 -22.39 -30.49 15.84
CA GLU A 97 -22.83 -31.40 16.89
C GLU A 97 -22.14 -31.08 18.23
N ILE A 98 -20.87 -30.64 18.19
CA ILE A 98 -20.08 -30.29 19.40
C ILE A 98 -20.37 -28.85 19.85
N LEU A 99 -20.87 -27.98 18.96
CA LEU A 99 -21.17 -26.58 19.29
C LEU A 99 -22.48 -26.40 20.09
N GLN A 100 -23.25 -27.47 20.33
CA GLN A 100 -24.45 -27.40 21.14
C GLN A 100 -24.09 -27.44 22.63
N MET A 101 -24.42 -26.38 23.37
CA MET A 101 -24.24 -26.35 24.81
C MET A 101 -25.11 -27.42 25.48
N THR A 102 -24.53 -28.18 26.40
CA THR A 102 -25.26 -29.06 27.32
C THR A 102 -26.23 -28.23 28.19
N PRO A 103 -27.27 -28.85 28.78
CA PRO A 103 -28.20 -28.12 29.65
C PRO A 103 -27.50 -27.36 30.78
N ASP A 104 -26.50 -27.97 31.40
CA ASP A 104 -25.72 -27.37 32.48
C ASP A 104 -24.91 -26.16 32.00
N GLU A 105 -24.28 -26.25 30.82
CA GLU A 105 -23.55 -25.12 30.21
C GLU A 105 -24.49 -23.97 29.83
N GLN A 106 -25.73 -24.27 29.40
CA GLN A 106 -26.72 -23.24 29.11
C GLN A 106 -27.16 -22.50 30.38
N GLU A 107 -27.34 -23.23 31.49
CA GLU A 107 -27.65 -22.63 32.79
C GLU A 107 -26.50 -21.77 33.28
N TRP A 108 -25.27 -22.30 33.24
CA TRP A 108 -24.06 -21.55 33.56
C TRP A 108 -23.92 -20.29 32.69
N TYR A 109 -24.15 -20.39 31.38
CA TYR A 109 -24.06 -19.25 30.47
C TYR A 109 -25.11 -18.18 30.76
N LYS A 110 -26.35 -18.58 31.10
CA LYS A 110 -27.40 -17.65 31.53
C LYS A 110 -27.00 -16.93 32.82
N GLU A 111 -26.42 -17.64 33.79
CA GLU A 111 -25.92 -17.06 35.03
C GLU A 111 -24.77 -16.08 34.78
N TYR A 112 -23.80 -16.49 33.96
CA TYR A 112 -22.67 -15.67 33.54
C TYR A 112 -23.14 -14.37 32.87
N VAL A 113 -24.02 -14.46 31.86
CA VAL A 113 -24.56 -13.29 31.15
C VAL A 113 -25.37 -12.40 32.09
N LYS A 114 -26.17 -12.99 33.00
CA LYS A 114 -26.92 -12.25 34.03
C LYS A 114 -25.98 -11.50 34.97
N TYR A 115 -24.87 -12.11 35.38
CA TYR A 115 -23.86 -11.48 36.20
C TYR A 115 -23.25 -10.26 35.50
N TYR A 116 -22.74 -10.41 34.27
CA TYR A 116 -22.08 -9.30 33.54
C TYR A 116 -23.03 -8.18 33.11
N ASN A 117 -24.30 -8.49 32.84
CA ASN A 117 -25.31 -7.50 32.50
C ASN A 117 -26.02 -6.91 33.73
N SER A 118 -25.66 -7.32 34.95
CA SER A 118 -26.26 -6.75 36.15
C SER A 118 -25.74 -5.32 36.35
N PRO A 119 -26.61 -4.34 36.69
CA PRO A 119 -26.19 -2.95 36.94
C PRO A 119 -25.30 -2.82 38.19
N THR A 120 -25.25 -3.86 39.02
CA THR A 120 -24.35 -4.02 40.17
C THR A 120 -23.08 -4.81 39.85
N ALA A 121 -22.86 -5.20 38.59
CA ALA A 121 -21.59 -5.77 38.13
C ALA A 121 -20.52 -4.67 38.15
N THR A 122 -20.04 -4.32 39.35
CA THR A 122 -18.73 -3.72 39.45
C THR A 122 -17.78 -4.76 38.91
N VAL A 123 -17.21 -4.51 37.73
CA VAL A 123 -16.13 -5.32 37.17
C VAL A 123 -15.20 -5.62 38.35
N PRO A 124 -15.02 -6.89 38.75
CA PRO A 124 -14.13 -7.18 39.86
C PRO A 124 -12.81 -6.52 39.50
N VAL A 125 -12.40 -5.57 40.34
CA VAL A 125 -11.10 -4.93 40.18
C VAL A 125 -10.13 -6.09 40.34
N TRP A 126 -9.53 -6.54 39.24
CA TRP A 126 -8.65 -7.72 39.21
C TRP A 126 -7.42 -7.56 40.13
N ASP A 127 -7.23 -6.35 40.66
CA ASP A 127 -6.21 -5.97 41.62
C ASP A 127 -6.67 -6.03 43.09
N ASP A 128 -7.95 -6.33 43.39
CA ASP A 128 -8.44 -6.52 44.76
C ASP A 128 -7.86 -7.82 45.35
N PRO A 129 -7.02 -7.74 46.41
CA PRO A 129 -6.39 -8.89 47.04
C PRO A 129 -7.36 -9.96 47.57
N ALA A 130 -8.61 -9.58 47.85
CA ALA A 130 -9.61 -10.48 48.45
C ALA A 130 -10.39 -11.29 47.41
N VAL A 131 -10.37 -10.90 46.13
CA VAL A 131 -11.26 -11.44 45.09
C VAL A 131 -10.52 -12.30 44.05
N SER A 132 -9.20 -12.15 43.92
CA SER A 132 -8.45 -12.93 42.93
C SER A 132 -8.40 -14.44 43.28
N PRO A 133 -8.80 -15.33 42.35
CA PRO A 133 -8.85 -16.77 42.60
C PRO A 133 -7.48 -17.46 42.57
N TYR A 134 -6.38 -16.72 42.30
CA TYR A 134 -5.06 -17.31 42.09
C TYR A 134 -4.07 -17.04 43.25
N PRO A 135 -3.29 -18.06 43.67
CA PRO A 135 -2.32 -17.92 44.76
C PRO A 135 -1.13 -17.04 44.39
N LYS A 136 -0.85 -16.02 45.21
CA LYS A 136 0.23 -15.03 44.99
C LYS A 136 1.65 -15.59 45.14
N PHE A 137 1.80 -16.76 45.74
CA PHE A 137 3.11 -17.38 46.03
C PHE A 137 3.59 -18.34 44.94
N VAL A 138 2.79 -18.58 43.89
CA VAL A 138 3.20 -19.43 42.78
C VAL A 138 3.99 -18.60 41.79
N TRP A 139 5.29 -18.87 41.70
CA TRP A 139 6.16 -18.26 40.71
C TRP A 139 6.02 -18.98 39.36
N THR A 140 5.89 -18.24 38.26
CA THR A 140 5.96 -18.77 36.89
C THR A 140 7.07 -18.08 36.09
N PRO A 141 7.76 -18.79 35.19
CA PRO A 141 8.95 -18.28 34.50
C PRO A 141 8.67 -17.11 33.54
N THR A 142 7.44 -16.97 33.04
CA THR A 142 7.00 -15.82 32.24
C THR A 142 6.59 -14.62 33.08
N GLY A 143 6.64 -14.76 34.41
CA GLY A 143 6.17 -13.75 35.32
C GLY A 143 4.64 -13.70 35.34
N GLY A 144 4.04 -14.45 36.25
CA GLY A 144 2.58 -14.56 36.40
C GLY A 144 1.86 -13.23 36.64
N TRP A 145 0.56 -13.32 36.91
CA TRP A 145 -0.37 -12.19 37.01
C TRP A 145 0.06 -11.05 37.98
N TYR A 146 1.02 -11.31 38.87
CA TYR A 146 1.53 -10.38 39.90
C TYR A 146 3.04 -10.09 39.80
N CYS A 147 3.53 -9.75 38.61
CA CYS A 147 4.93 -9.34 38.43
C CYS A 147 5.26 -7.98 39.06
N ASN A 148 5.72 -7.97 40.31
CA ASN A 148 6.38 -6.79 40.88
C ASN A 148 7.71 -7.16 41.57
N PRO A 149 8.78 -7.47 40.81
CA PRO A 149 10.09 -7.72 41.40
C PRO A 149 10.61 -6.42 42.03
N PRO A 150 11.10 -6.43 43.29
CA PRO A 150 11.34 -5.22 44.08
C PRO A 150 12.33 -4.23 43.45
N ASN A 151 13.22 -4.69 42.57
CA ASN A 151 14.27 -3.88 41.93
C ASN A 151 14.05 -3.61 40.43
N TRP A 152 12.84 -3.85 39.89
CA TRP A 152 12.60 -3.79 38.44
C TRP A 152 12.94 -2.43 37.81
N ARG A 153 12.70 -1.33 38.52
CA ARG A 153 13.02 0.03 38.07
C ARG A 153 14.54 0.24 37.90
N LYS A 154 15.34 -0.27 38.84
CA LYS A 154 16.80 -0.19 38.79
C LYS A 154 17.37 -1.07 37.67
N ASN A 155 16.87 -2.30 37.53
CA ASN A 155 17.32 -3.23 36.49
C ASN A 155 16.99 -2.71 35.09
N THR A 156 15.77 -2.17 34.90
CA THR A 156 15.35 -1.57 33.62
C THR A 156 16.17 -0.32 33.31
N GLY A 157 16.44 0.53 34.32
CA GLY A 157 17.31 1.69 34.16
C GLY A 157 18.73 1.31 33.72
N LEU A 158 19.31 0.27 34.33
CA LEU A 158 20.65 -0.22 33.99
C LEU A 158 20.68 -0.84 32.58
N ALA A 159 19.67 -1.63 32.21
CA ALA A 159 19.57 -2.20 30.86
C ALA A 159 19.44 -1.11 29.79
N MET A 160 18.57 -0.11 30.02
CA MET A 160 18.42 1.04 29.13
C MET A 160 19.73 1.84 29.00
N PHE A 161 20.48 2.01 30.09
CA PHE A 161 21.79 2.66 30.06
C PHE A 161 22.75 1.92 29.13
N PHE A 162 22.88 0.59 29.26
CA PHE A 162 23.76 -0.19 28.38
C PHE A 162 23.33 -0.16 26.91
N VAL A 163 22.03 -0.18 26.62
CA VAL A 163 21.50 -0.06 25.25
C VAL A 163 21.80 1.31 24.65
N LEU A 164 21.63 2.39 25.41
CA LEU A 164 21.93 3.74 24.93
C LEU A 164 23.43 3.96 24.71
N VAL A 165 24.28 3.46 25.62
CA VAL A 165 25.74 3.54 25.46
C VAL A 165 26.19 2.75 24.23
N SER A 166 25.75 1.49 24.07
CA SER A 166 26.15 0.67 22.92
C SER A 166 25.67 1.26 21.60
N SER A 167 24.41 1.71 21.53
CA SER A 167 23.84 2.36 20.35
C SER A 167 24.55 3.67 20.03
N GLY A 168 24.93 4.47 21.03
CA GLY A 168 25.69 5.71 20.87
C GLY A 168 27.09 5.47 20.29
N VAL A 169 27.80 4.43 20.76
CA VAL A 169 29.11 4.04 20.21
C VAL A 169 28.99 3.58 18.76
N VAL A 170 28.01 2.70 18.46
CA VAL A 170 27.77 2.23 17.09
C VAL A 170 27.39 3.40 16.17
N TRP A 171 26.52 4.31 16.63
CA TRP A 171 26.14 5.51 15.88
C TRP A 171 27.35 6.41 15.60
N TYR A 172 28.19 6.67 16.60
CA TYR A 172 29.39 7.49 16.43
C TYR A 172 30.36 6.89 15.39
N ILE A 173 30.64 5.59 15.50
CA ILE A 173 31.49 4.88 14.53
C ILE A 173 30.86 4.93 13.13
N SER A 174 29.56 4.67 13.02
CA SER A 174 28.82 4.71 11.76
C SER A 174 28.91 6.09 11.09
N ALA A 175 28.67 7.18 11.84
CA ALA A 175 28.71 8.54 11.32
C ALA A 175 30.11 8.96 10.81
N GLN A 176 31.18 8.35 11.34
CA GLN A 176 32.56 8.58 10.91
C GLN A 176 32.97 7.74 9.70
N LEU A 177 32.33 6.59 9.48
CA LEU A 177 32.68 5.63 8.42
C LEU A 177 31.74 5.68 7.20
N GLU A 178 30.51 6.17 7.35
CA GLU A 178 29.51 6.14 6.28
C GLU A 178 30.00 6.86 5.02
N ARG A 179 30.06 6.10 3.91
CA ARG A 179 30.41 6.56 2.55
C ARG A 179 29.36 6.15 1.55
N ARG A 180 29.00 7.04 0.63
CA ARG A 180 27.99 6.81 -0.40
C ARG A 180 28.60 7.03 -1.79
N PRO A 181 28.84 5.95 -2.57
CA PRO A 181 29.33 6.09 -3.95
C PRO A 181 28.33 6.79 -4.89
N VAL A 182 27.05 6.74 -4.55
CA VAL A 182 25.97 7.36 -5.33
C VAL A 182 25.13 8.24 -4.41
N PRO A 183 24.86 9.50 -4.78
CA PRO A 183 24.06 10.39 -3.96
C PRO A 183 22.59 9.92 -3.92
N PRO A 184 21.90 10.10 -2.78
CA PRO A 184 20.51 9.65 -2.64
C PRO A 184 19.57 10.50 -3.50
N TYR A 185 18.47 9.88 -3.96
CA TYR A 185 17.45 10.59 -4.74
C TYR A 185 16.70 11.68 -3.94
N ARG A 186 16.59 11.51 -2.62
CA ARG A 186 15.96 12.46 -1.68
C ARG A 186 16.82 12.64 -0.43
N PHE A 187 16.61 13.74 0.30
CA PHE A 187 17.30 14.01 1.57
C PHE A 187 17.10 12.87 2.58
N ILE A 188 18.19 12.49 3.26
CA ILE A 188 18.21 11.47 4.30
C ILE A 188 18.74 12.12 5.59
N PRO A 189 18.06 11.98 6.74
CA PRO A 189 18.47 12.63 8.00
C PRO A 189 19.93 12.39 8.42
N SER A 190 20.48 11.20 8.13
CA SER A 190 21.89 10.92 8.46
C SER A 190 22.91 11.80 7.75
N GLN A 191 22.55 12.42 6.62
CA GLN A 191 23.40 13.40 5.95
C GLN A 191 23.71 14.63 6.82
N LEU A 192 22.94 14.87 7.90
CA LEU A 192 23.18 15.98 8.83
C LEU A 192 24.38 15.75 9.75
N TRP A 193 24.69 14.49 10.07
CA TRP A 193 25.71 14.15 11.07
C TRP A 193 26.85 13.28 10.53
N CYS A 194 26.74 12.77 9.30
CA CYS A 194 27.80 11.97 8.69
C CYS A 194 28.92 12.85 8.12
N LYS A 195 30.17 12.52 8.47
CA LYS A 195 31.36 13.31 8.15
C LYS A 195 31.57 13.56 6.65
N TYR A 196 31.27 12.57 5.81
CA TYR A 196 31.53 12.61 4.37
C TYR A 196 30.32 13.01 3.53
N ALA A 197 29.19 13.37 4.15
CA ALA A 197 27.94 13.64 3.45
C ALA A 197 28.08 14.73 2.35
N ALA A 198 28.81 15.81 2.62
CA ALA A 198 29.03 16.90 1.67
C ALA A 198 29.99 16.54 0.51
N VAL A 199 30.86 15.54 0.72
CA VAL A 199 31.77 15.03 -0.32
C VAL A 199 31.01 14.07 -1.25
N ASP A 200 30.16 13.24 -0.66
CA ASP A 200 29.44 12.18 -1.37
C ASP A 200 28.19 12.71 -2.11
N ASP A 201 27.61 13.84 -1.67
CA ASP A 201 26.47 14.51 -2.32
C ASP A 201 26.82 15.94 -2.75
N PRO A 202 27.14 16.17 -4.03
CA PRO A 202 27.50 17.49 -4.56
C PRO A 202 26.43 18.58 -4.34
N ARG A 203 25.16 18.21 -4.14
CA ARG A 203 24.05 19.15 -3.91
C ARG A 203 24.12 19.82 -2.54
N LEU A 204 24.82 19.23 -1.57
CA LEU A 204 25.00 19.82 -0.24
C LEU A 204 26.08 20.91 -0.23
N ARG A 205 26.96 20.92 -1.23
CA ARG A 205 28.05 21.91 -1.37
C ARG A 205 27.61 23.17 -2.12
N SER A 206 26.60 23.07 -3.00
CA SER A 206 26.09 24.18 -3.82
C SER A 206 25.38 25.29 -3.03
N SER A 207 25.16 25.14 -1.73
CA SER A 207 24.60 26.20 -0.87
C SER A 207 25.62 27.24 -0.41
N HIS A 208 26.93 27.04 -0.65
CA HIS A 208 27.99 27.92 -0.11
C HIS A 208 29.12 28.39 -1.06
N GLU A 209 29.16 28.02 -2.35
CA GLU A 209 30.15 28.58 -3.30
C GLU A 209 29.51 28.98 -4.64
N PRO A 210 29.89 30.13 -5.24
CA PRO A 210 29.38 30.56 -6.54
C PRO A 210 29.97 29.74 -7.69
N GLU A 211 29.08 29.41 -8.62
CA GLU A 211 29.22 28.42 -9.69
C GLU A 211 30.15 28.87 -10.83
N MET A 212 31.17 28.07 -11.17
CA MET A 212 31.78 28.07 -12.51
C MET A 212 31.50 26.72 -13.17
N ALA A 213 30.45 26.71 -13.99
CA ALA A 213 29.98 25.53 -14.72
C ALA A 213 30.74 25.37 -16.04
N THR A 214 31.34 24.19 -16.28
CA THR A 214 31.43 23.62 -17.64
C THR A 214 31.40 22.09 -17.55
N HIS A 215 30.24 21.48 -17.79
CA HIS A 215 30.15 20.11 -18.28
C HIS A 215 28.95 19.99 -19.22
N ASN A 216 29.22 19.83 -20.51
CA ASN A 216 28.19 19.46 -21.49
C ASN A 216 27.81 17.99 -21.29
N PRO A 217 26.52 17.64 -21.16
CA PRO A 217 26.10 16.25 -21.06
C PRO A 217 26.00 15.60 -22.46
N SER A 218 26.47 14.35 -22.55
CA SER A 218 26.27 13.46 -23.70
C SER A 218 24.78 13.28 -24.03
N PRO A 219 24.42 12.99 -25.30
CA PRO A 219 23.03 12.94 -25.71
C PRO A 219 22.32 11.74 -25.08
N SER A 220 21.30 12.02 -24.27
CA SER A 220 20.43 11.01 -23.69
C SER A 220 19.44 10.51 -24.75
N ILE A 221 19.37 9.19 -24.90
CA ILE A 221 18.33 8.53 -25.69
C ILE A 221 16.98 8.85 -25.02
N SER A 222 16.11 9.58 -25.71
CA SER A 222 14.78 9.93 -25.22
C SER A 222 13.84 8.73 -25.38
N VAL A 223 13.56 8.03 -24.28
CA VAL A 223 12.43 7.10 -24.21
C VAL A 223 11.16 7.92 -24.02
N PRO A 224 10.12 7.78 -24.87
CA PRO A 224 8.90 8.53 -24.70
C PRO A 224 8.26 8.19 -23.35
N ASN A 225 7.95 9.24 -22.59
CA ASN A 225 7.26 9.08 -21.31
C ASN A 225 5.91 8.38 -21.55
N LYS A 226 5.68 7.28 -20.83
CA LYS A 226 4.42 6.52 -20.83
C LYS A 226 3.18 7.38 -20.59
N TRP A 227 3.36 8.55 -20.00
CA TRP A 227 2.34 9.55 -19.75
C TRP A 227 2.77 10.86 -20.40
N PRO A 228 2.05 11.36 -21.42
CA PRO A 228 2.33 12.67 -21.95
C PRO A 228 2.09 13.71 -20.84
N ARG A 229 3.08 14.57 -20.60
CA ARG A 229 2.98 15.66 -19.61
C ARG A 229 2.02 16.76 -20.06
N GLU A 230 1.77 16.83 -21.36
CA GLU A 230 0.91 17.80 -22.01
C GLU A 230 -0.24 17.07 -22.70
N TYR A 231 -1.46 17.55 -22.47
CA TYR A 231 -2.66 16.97 -23.05
C TYR A 231 -3.30 17.98 -23.99
N GLU A 232 -3.63 17.52 -25.19
CA GLU A 232 -4.36 18.32 -26.18
C GLU A 232 -5.70 18.78 -25.58
N ARG A 233 -6.00 20.06 -25.75
CA ARG A 233 -7.26 20.66 -25.27
C ARG A 233 -8.38 20.26 -26.23
N VAL A 234 -9.46 19.74 -25.67
CA VAL A 234 -10.65 19.28 -26.39
C VAL A 234 -11.78 20.29 -26.12
N PRO A 235 -12.74 20.49 -27.04
CA PRO A 235 -13.93 21.30 -26.79
C PRO A 235 -14.65 20.95 -25.49
N GLU A 236 -15.37 21.92 -24.93
CA GLU A 236 -16.05 21.73 -23.64
C GLU A 236 -17.20 20.73 -23.77
N LEU A 237 -17.61 20.14 -22.64
CA LEU A 237 -18.63 19.08 -22.63
C LEU A 237 -20.00 19.53 -23.18
N GLU A 238 -20.25 20.84 -23.19
CA GLU A 238 -21.49 21.46 -23.71
C GLU A 238 -21.46 21.63 -25.23
N GLU A 239 -20.27 21.73 -25.82
CA GLU A 239 -20.05 21.93 -27.25
C GLU A 239 -20.01 20.61 -28.02
N VAL A 240 -19.77 19.49 -27.31
CA VAL A 240 -19.64 18.17 -27.90
C VAL A 240 -21.01 17.48 -28.02
N ASP A 241 -21.30 16.93 -29.21
CA ASP A 241 -22.47 16.08 -29.43
C ASP A 241 -22.43 14.85 -28.52
N ARG A 242 -23.52 14.61 -27.79
CA ARG A 242 -23.67 13.47 -26.87
C ARG A 242 -23.68 12.13 -27.60
N ASN A 243 -24.01 12.10 -28.89
CA ASN A 243 -24.02 10.89 -29.70
C ASN A 243 -22.62 10.49 -30.19
N ASP A 244 -21.66 11.41 -30.26
CA ASP A 244 -20.26 11.08 -30.50
C ASP A 244 -19.59 10.64 -29.18
N PHE A 245 -19.65 9.33 -28.93
CA PHE A 245 -19.11 8.73 -27.72
C PHE A 245 -17.62 9.03 -27.48
N VAL A 246 -16.82 9.14 -28.55
CA VAL A 246 -15.37 9.33 -28.44
C VAL A 246 -15.06 10.77 -28.04
N ALA A 247 -15.66 11.74 -28.74
CA ALA A 247 -15.52 13.15 -28.39
C ALA A 247 -16.07 13.42 -26.99
N TYR A 248 -17.23 12.86 -26.65
CA TYR A 248 -17.86 13.02 -25.33
C TYR A 248 -16.99 12.44 -24.21
N THR A 249 -16.40 11.26 -24.41
CA THR A 249 -15.50 10.64 -23.43
C THR A 249 -14.22 11.46 -23.22
N LYS A 250 -13.63 11.98 -24.31
CA LYS A 250 -12.46 12.86 -24.24
C LYS A 250 -12.76 14.15 -23.49
N ALA A 251 -13.88 14.81 -23.78
CA ALA A 251 -14.31 16.03 -23.09
C ALA A 251 -14.61 15.77 -21.60
N LYS A 252 -15.25 14.64 -21.27
CA LYS A 252 -15.47 14.21 -19.88
C LYS A 252 -14.16 14.01 -19.13
N HIS A 253 -13.18 13.32 -19.73
CA HIS A 253 -11.86 13.13 -19.13
C HIS A 253 -11.08 14.44 -18.99
N GLN A 254 -11.18 15.35 -19.97
CA GLN A 254 -10.59 16.68 -19.91
C GLN A 254 -11.14 17.47 -18.72
N ARG A 255 -12.47 17.49 -18.54
CA ARG A 255 -13.13 18.15 -17.39
C ARG A 255 -12.67 17.60 -16.04
N VAL A 256 -12.48 16.28 -15.93
CA VAL A 256 -11.97 15.66 -14.69
C VAL A 256 -10.54 16.12 -14.39
N ARG A 257 -9.68 16.17 -15.41
CA ARG A 257 -8.30 16.64 -15.27
C ARG A 257 -8.23 18.11 -14.91
N ASP A 258 -8.94 18.97 -15.63
CA ASP A 258 -8.98 20.41 -15.35
C ASP A 258 -9.47 20.69 -13.93
N ARG A 259 -10.44 19.90 -13.44
CA ARG A 259 -10.89 19.99 -12.04
C ARG A 259 -9.82 19.57 -11.04
N ALA A 260 -9.04 18.54 -11.35
CA ALA A 260 -7.92 18.12 -10.51
C ALA A 260 -6.83 19.19 -10.47
N VAL A 261 -6.49 19.79 -11.62
CA VAL A 261 -5.54 20.91 -11.71
C VAL A 261 -6.02 22.11 -10.89
N HIS A 262 -7.27 22.53 -11.06
CA HIS A 262 -7.85 23.64 -10.29
C HIS A 262 -7.84 23.38 -8.77
N ARG A 263 -7.98 22.12 -8.33
CA ARG A 263 -7.83 21.75 -6.92
C ARG A 263 -6.39 21.93 -6.43
N GLU A 264 -5.40 21.53 -7.21
CA GLU A 264 -3.98 21.73 -6.86
C GLU A 264 -3.61 23.22 -6.88
N GLU A 265 -4.14 24.00 -7.81
CA GLU A 265 -4.00 25.47 -7.82
C GLU A 265 -4.51 26.11 -6.53
N LEU A 266 -5.66 25.65 -6.00
CA LEU A 266 -6.18 26.13 -4.72
C LEU A 266 -5.25 25.82 -3.55
N LYS A 267 -4.63 24.64 -3.53
CA LYS A 267 -3.64 24.28 -2.50
C LYS A 267 -2.43 25.20 -2.57
N ILE A 268 -1.89 25.44 -3.76
CA ILE A 268 -0.76 26.35 -3.97
C ILE A 268 -1.12 27.77 -3.50
N LEU A 269 -2.32 28.26 -3.84
CA LEU A 269 -2.78 29.58 -3.39
C LEU A 269 -2.97 29.63 -1.86
N GLN A 270 -3.44 28.56 -1.25
CA GLN A 270 -3.59 28.44 0.20
C GLN A 270 -2.23 28.43 0.91
N GLU A 271 -1.25 27.70 0.37
CA GLU A 271 0.13 27.69 0.87
C GLU A 271 0.76 29.09 0.77
N ARG A 272 0.65 29.75 -0.39
CA ARG A 272 1.13 31.14 -0.57
C ARG A 272 0.48 32.12 0.41
N LEU A 273 -0.82 31.96 0.68
CA LEU A 273 -1.52 32.78 1.67
C LEU A 273 -1.01 32.49 3.09
N SER A 274 -0.86 31.21 3.44
CA SER A 274 -0.32 30.79 4.74
C SER A 274 1.09 31.33 4.96
N ASP A 275 1.96 31.25 3.95
CA ASP A 275 3.32 31.75 4.02
C ASP A 275 3.36 33.27 4.17
N CYS A 276 2.48 33.99 3.49
CA CYS A 276 2.36 35.44 3.67
C CYS A 276 1.94 35.78 5.10
N VAL A 277 0.94 35.09 5.65
CA VAL A 277 0.48 35.30 7.03
C VAL A 277 1.57 35.03 8.05
N LYS A 278 2.37 33.98 7.84
CA LYS A 278 3.52 33.65 8.70
C LYS A 278 4.62 34.72 8.66
N ARG A 279 4.87 35.34 7.49
CA ARG A 279 5.90 36.38 7.35
C ARG A 279 5.49 37.73 7.94
N GLU A 280 4.23 38.10 7.80
CA GLU A 280 3.74 39.46 8.13
C GLU A 280 3.13 39.55 9.54
N GLU A 281 2.90 38.42 10.22
CA GLU A 281 2.38 38.28 11.58
C GLU A 281 1.17 39.19 11.86
N VAL A 282 1.34 40.29 12.59
CA VAL A 282 0.26 41.20 13.02
C VAL A 282 -0.30 42.02 11.85
N ASN A 283 0.50 42.31 10.82
CA ASN A 283 0.14 43.18 9.69
C ASN A 283 -0.41 42.44 8.46
N HIS A 284 -0.63 41.12 8.56
CA HIS A 284 -1.04 40.28 7.44
C HIS A 284 -2.36 40.71 6.78
N GLN A 285 -3.28 41.35 7.51
CA GLN A 285 -4.56 41.80 6.97
C GLN A 285 -4.41 42.82 5.83
N GLN A 286 -3.43 43.71 5.93
CA GLN A 286 -3.15 44.72 4.90
C GLN A 286 -2.21 44.17 3.83
N ARG A 287 -1.14 43.48 4.25
CA ARG A 287 -0.04 43.03 3.37
C ARG A 287 -0.39 41.78 2.55
N CYS A 288 -1.19 40.85 3.08
CA CYS A 288 -1.58 39.61 2.40
C CYS A 288 -2.91 39.69 1.64
N ARG A 289 -3.46 40.89 1.46
CA ARG A 289 -4.77 41.12 0.83
C ARG A 289 -4.81 40.61 -0.62
N SER A 290 -3.70 40.70 -1.35
CA SER A 290 -3.62 40.26 -2.75
C SER A 290 -3.70 38.73 -2.90
N GLN A 291 -2.95 38.00 -2.08
CA GLN A 291 -2.93 36.55 -2.02
C GLN A 291 -4.28 36.02 -1.52
N SER A 292 -4.86 36.68 -0.51
CA SER A 292 -6.19 36.37 0.01
C SER A 292 -7.25 36.52 -1.08
N LYS A 293 -7.24 37.64 -1.82
CA LYS A 293 -8.17 37.88 -2.93
C LYS A 293 -8.00 36.83 -4.04
N ALA A 294 -6.77 36.47 -4.39
CA ALA A 294 -6.48 35.44 -5.39
C ALA A 294 -7.05 34.07 -4.96
N TYR A 295 -6.80 33.64 -3.73
CA TYR A 295 -7.36 32.42 -3.17
C TYR A 295 -8.90 32.43 -3.18
N TRP A 296 -9.53 33.49 -2.65
CA TRP A 296 -10.99 33.56 -2.55
C TRP A 296 -11.68 33.64 -3.91
N ASN A 297 -11.08 34.31 -4.90
CA ASN A 297 -11.61 34.35 -6.26
C ASN A 297 -11.56 32.97 -6.92
N SER A 298 -10.42 32.27 -6.85
CA SER A 298 -10.28 30.91 -7.38
C SER A 298 -11.20 29.93 -6.63
N PHE A 299 -11.32 30.05 -5.31
CA PHE A 299 -12.18 29.20 -4.50
C PHE A 299 -13.66 29.37 -4.86
N ARG A 300 -14.13 30.62 -5.06
CA ARG A 300 -15.49 30.89 -5.54
C ARG A 300 -15.72 30.30 -6.92
N LYS A 301 -14.75 30.42 -7.83
CA LYS A 301 -14.81 29.81 -9.17
C LYS A 301 -14.91 28.29 -9.08
N TYR A 302 -14.04 27.62 -8.32
CA TYR A 302 -14.08 26.18 -8.10
C TYR A 302 -15.42 25.71 -7.49
N ARG A 303 -15.95 26.47 -6.53
CA ARG A 303 -17.24 26.17 -5.88
C ARG A 303 -18.41 26.34 -6.84
N SER A 304 -18.41 27.39 -7.67
CA SER A 304 -19.45 27.62 -8.68
C SER A 304 -19.51 26.52 -9.73
N GLN A 305 -18.38 25.84 -9.99
CA GLN A 305 -18.26 24.68 -10.86
C GLN A 305 -18.57 23.33 -10.16
N GLY A 306 -19.18 23.38 -8.96
CA GLY A 306 -19.58 22.23 -8.15
C GLY A 306 -20.73 21.40 -8.74
N TRP A 307 -20.85 20.14 -8.30
CA TRP A 307 -21.75 19.08 -8.81
C TRP A 307 -23.27 19.36 -8.68
N LEU A 308 -23.66 20.58 -8.30
CA LEU A 308 -25.06 21.01 -8.13
C LEU A 308 -25.44 22.19 -9.03
N ALA A 309 -24.57 22.65 -9.94
CA ALA A 309 -24.88 23.75 -10.87
C ALA A 309 -25.42 23.27 -12.23
N SER A 310 -25.73 21.99 -12.39
CA SER A 310 -26.27 21.43 -13.64
C SER A 310 -27.39 20.42 -13.37
N HIS A 311 -28.40 20.88 -12.64
CA HIS A 311 -29.76 20.33 -12.70
C HIS A 311 -30.74 21.46 -12.91
#